data_AF-A0A919YZ62-F1
#
_entry.id   AF-A0A919YZ62-F1
#
_cell.length_a   1.000
_cell.length_b   1.000
_cell.length_c   1.000
_cell.angle_alpha   90.00
_cell.angle_beta   90.00
_cell.angle_gamma   90.00
#
_symmetry.space_group_name_H-M   'P 1'
#
loop_
_entity.id
_entity.type
_entity.pdbx_description
1 polymer ?
#
loop_
_entity_poly.entity_id
_entity_poly.type
_entity_poly.pdbx_seq_one_letter_code
_entity_poly.pdbx_strand_id
1 'polypeptide(L)' 'MMSVEVNGKQLIVREISDQWGEDCRTFLSRPEMMHWVEDRFSADRFEGSPEEREAILDAFREV' A
#
# COMPACT_ATOMS: atom_id res chain seq x y z
N MET A 1 4.16 7.82 -6.75
CA MET A 1 2.72 7.98 -6.45
C MET A 1 2.14 6.60 -6.19
N MET A 2 1.31 6.43 -5.15
CA MET A 2 0.70 5.14 -4.81
C MET A 2 -0.81 5.29 -4.74
N SER A 3 -1.56 4.35 -5.31
CA SER A 3 -3.02 4.36 -5.32
C SER A 3 -3.60 2.96 -5.17
N VAL A 4 -4.85 2.87 -4.73
CA VAL A 4 -5.59 1.61 -4.62
C VAL A 4 -6.88 1.69 -5.42
N GLU A 5 -7.12 0.69 -6.25
CA GLU A 5 -8.34 0.54 -7.04
C GLU A 5 -9.12 -0.69 -6.58
N VAL A 6 -10.43 -0.53 -6.35
CA VAL A 6 -11.34 -1.65 -6.04
C VAL A 6 -11.93 -2.17 -7.36
N ASN A 7 -11.56 -3.40 -7.73
CA ASN A 7 -11.99 -4.04 -8.96
C ASN A 7 -12.86 -5.28 -8.63
N GLY A 8 -14.14 -5.04 -8.37
CA GLY A 8 -15.08 -6.07 -7.96
C GLY A 8 -14.70 -6.69 -6.61
N LYS A 9 -14.18 -7.92 -6.63
CA LYS A 9 -13.72 -8.64 -5.42
C LYS A 9 -12.22 -8.46 -5.14
N GLN A 10 -11.50 -7.78 -6.02
CA GLN A 10 -10.05 -7.62 -5.94
C GLN A 10 -9.70 -6.18 -5.59
N LEU A 11 -8.55 -6.01 -4.93
CA LEU A 11 -7.95 -4.69 -4.70
C LEU A 11 -6.64 -4.63 -5.49
N ILE A 12 -6.42 -3.57 -6.24
CA ILE A 12 -5.21 -3.38 -7.05
C ILE A 12 -4.47 -2.17 -6.49
N VAL A 13 -3.31 -2.42 -5.90
CA VAL A 13 -2.39 -1.35 -5.49
C VAL A 13 -1.46 -1.05 -6.65
N ARG A 14 -1.37 0.22 -7.03
CA ARG A 14 -0.48 0.71 -8.08
C ARG A 14 0.55 1.66 -7.47
N GLU A 15 1.82 1.39 -7.70
CA GLU A 15 2.94 2.24 -7.33
C GLU A 15 3.63 2.72 -8.61
N ILE A 16 3.61 4.04 -8.86
CA ILE A 16 4.28 4.67 -9.99
C ILE A 16 5.53 5.35 -9.47
N SER A 17 6.69 4.88 -9.92
CA SER A 17 8.00 5.44 -9.67
C SER A 17 8.59 6.06 -10.93
N ASP A 18 9.10 7.28 -10.81
CA ASP A 18 9.66 8.04 -11.95
C ASP A 18 10.91 7.36 -12.54
N GLN A 19 11.61 6.57 -11.72
CA GLN A 19 12.86 5.89 -12.11
C GLN A 19 12.66 4.44 -12.57
N TRP A 20 11.55 3.80 -12.18
CA TRP A 20 11.36 2.35 -12.33
C TRP A 20 10.05 1.95 -13.01
N GLY A 21 9.17 2.91 -13.32
CA GLY A 21 7.89 2.66 -13.97
C GLY A 21 6.77 2.33 -12.99
N GLU A 22 5.78 1.56 -13.44
CA GLU A 22 4.59 1.19 -12.69
C GLU A 22 4.70 -0.26 -12.17
N ASP A 23 4.55 -0.43 -10.85
CA ASP A 23 4.32 -1.74 -10.22
C ASP A 23 2.84 -1.85 -9.83
N CYS A 24 2.23 -2.99 -10.15
CA CYS A 24 0.85 -3.28 -9.77
C CYS A 24 0.79 -4.59 -8.97
N ARG A 25 0.10 -4.56 -7.84
CA ARG A 25 -0.11 -5.72 -6.99
C ARG A 25 -1.59 -5.92 -6.69
N THR A 26 -2.09 -7.12 -7.01
CA THR A 26 -3.50 -7.46 -6.86
C THR A 26 -3.70 -8.33 -5.63
N PHE A 27 -4.71 -8.00 -4.84
CA PHE A 27 -5.10 -8.69 -3.62
C PHE A 27 -6.52 -9.23 -3.75
N LEU A 28 -6.78 -10.38 -3.12
CA LEU A 28 -8.12 -10.98 -3.08
C LEU A 28 -8.96 -10.49 -1.90
N SER A 29 -8.33 -9.81 -0.93
CA SER A 29 -8.99 -9.34 0.28
C SER A 29 -8.25 -8.18 0.94
N ARG A 30 -8.97 -7.35 1.70
CA ARG A 30 -8.38 -6.26 2.48
C ARG A 30 -7.32 -6.75 3.49
N PRO A 31 -7.52 -7.84 4.26
CA PRO A 31 -6.51 -8.33 5.19
C PRO A 31 -5.19 -8.71 4.51
N GLU A 32 -5.26 -9.30 3.31
CA GLU A 32 -4.07 -9.65 2.53
C GLU A 32 -3.31 -8.40 2.07
N MET A 33 -4.03 -7.38 1.58
CA MET A 33 -3.45 -6.08 1.23
C MET A 33 -2.81 -5.40 2.45
N MET A 34 -3.52 -5.39 3.60
CA MET A 34 -3.02 -4.78 4.83
C MET A 34 -1.75 -5.44 5.32
N HIS A 35 -1.70 -6.78 5.34
CA HIS A 35 -0.50 -7.51 5.74
C HIS A 35 0.71 -7.16 4.85
N TRP A 36 0.49 -7.02 3.54
CA TRP A 36 1.54 -6.57 2.63
C TRP A 36 1.97 -5.12 2.89
N VAL A 37 1.02 -4.21 3.09
CA VAL A 37 1.31 -2.79 3.40
C VAL A 37 2.09 -2.67 4.71
N GLU A 38 1.72 -3.44 5.74
CA GLU A 38 2.41 -3.44 7.03
C GLU A 38 3.85 -3.94 6.91
N ASP A 39 4.12 -4.97 6.11
CA ASP A 39 5.48 -5.44 5.82
C ASP A 39 6.27 -4.40 5.01
N ARG A 40 5.66 -3.84 3.95
CA ARG A 40 6.28 -2.84 3.06
C ARG A 40 6.71 -1.57 3.81
N PHE A 41 5.88 -1.13 4.74
CA PHE A 41 6.12 0.03 5.61
C PHE A 41 6.49 -0.39 7.03
N SER A 42 7.19 -1.52 7.20
CA SER A 42 7.69 -1.95 8.52
C SER A 42 8.51 -0.86 9.18
N ALA A 43 8.42 -0.72 10.51
CA ALA A 43 9.12 0.34 11.24
C ALA A 43 10.65 0.32 11.04
N ASP A 44 11.23 -0.84 10.74
CA ASP A 44 12.66 -1.01 10.45
C ASP A 44 13.07 -0.54 9.04
N ARG A 45 12.14 -0.56 8.08
CA ARG A 45 12.39 -0.23 6.66
C ARG A 45 11.81 1.11 6.24
N PHE A 46 10.99 1.72 7.08
CA PHE A 46 10.35 3.00 6.79
C PHE A 46 11.27 4.16 7.16
N GLU A 47 11.65 4.96 6.16
CA GLU A 47 12.58 6.09 6.33
C GLU A 47 11.89 7.37 6.84
N GLY A 48 10.55 7.40 6.86
CA GLY A 48 9.75 8.54 7.33
C GLY A 48 9.41 8.48 8.82
N SER A 49 8.62 9.45 9.29
CA SER A 49 8.22 9.56 10.69
C SER A 49 7.17 8.49 11.07
N PRO A 50 7.11 8.03 12.34
CA PRO A 50 6.08 7.10 12.79
C PRO A 50 4.65 7.57 12.51
N GLU A 51 4.41 8.88 12.59
CA GLU A 51 3.13 9.52 12.28
C GLU A 51 2.79 9.41 10.79
N GLU A 52 3.78 9.62 9.91
CA GLU A 52 3.60 9.46 8.45
C GLU A 52 3.31 8.00 8.10
N ARG A 53 4.00 7.06 8.75
CA ARG A 53 3.72 5.63 8.61
C ARG A 53 2.28 5.31 9.01
N GLU A 54 1.84 5.81 10.16
CA GLU A 54 0.48 5.58 10.64
C GLU A 54 -0.57 6.16 9.68
N ALA A 55 -0.36 7.38 9.18
CA ALA A 55 -1.23 8.00 8.19
C ALA A 55 -1.31 7.17 6.89
N ILE A 56 -0.19 6.60 6.42
CA ILE A 56 -0.19 5.70 5.27
C ILE A 56 -1.04 4.46 5.57
N LEU A 57 -0.78 3.78 6.69
CA LEU A 57 -1.52 2.58 7.08
C LEU A 57 -3.03 2.85 7.22
N ASP A 58 -3.41 4.00 7.78
CA ASP A 58 -4.79 4.38 7.96
C ASP A 58 -5.49 4.62 6.62
N ALA A 59 -4.82 5.30 5.68
CA ALA A 59 -5.34 5.48 4.32
C ALA A 59 -5.63 4.14 3.63
N PHE A 60 -4.82 3.09 3.84
CA PHE A 60 -5.09 1.75 3.32
C PHE A 60 -6.26 1.02 4.01
N ARG A 61 -6.54 1.34 5.28
CA ARG A 61 -7.68 0.77 6.02
C ARG A 61 -9.02 1.35 5.56
N GLU A 62 -9.01 2.60 5.12
CA GLU A 62 -10.22 3.32 4.67
C GLU A 62 -10.66 2.95 3.25
N VAL A 63 -9.76 2.43 2.39
CA VAL A 63 -10.07 1.90 1.04
C VAL A 63 -11.11 0.81 1.12
#